data_AF-A0A969STG4-F1
#
_entry.id   AF-A0A969STG4-F1
#
_cell.length_a   1.000
_cell.length_b   1.000
_cell.length_c   1.000
_cell.angle_alpha   90.00
_cell.angle_beta   90.00
_cell.angle_gamma   90.00
#
_symmetry.space_group_name_H-M   'P 1'
#
loop_
_entity.id
_entity.type
_entity.pdbx_description
1 polymer ?
#
loop_
_entity_poly.entity_id
_entity_poly.type
_entity_poly.pdbx_seq_one_letter_code
_entity_poly.pdbx_strand_id
1 'polypeptide(L)'
;MSYEGIHPAFAELLLELPNGSSVQAPTDGWSVKLYSQLFNESGVSVQLSAASAGYAAAQIASSPLGFNNPAGRVVDNATPILFPINSSVDTPWETAIATAIGKKAGSTSTLPEICFFGKLDTGWSVAPGNRLRYPLNRFKVRMHSTTTAISEEFANNILKILQGAALNPPNSFYVGLGSQIPDSTGDIGEITGLPRIQVPCVAGAWVSGGMVRKRQNANVLEFPEAPANLPKVKSFGLYAEPRAAGATEISKPWWFGKSAAEKIYYEQDMVIILSGGMVVGL
;
A
#
# COMPACT_ATOMS: atom_id res chain seq x y z
N MET A 1 10.05 2.04 -19.18
CA MET A 1 10.46 2.28 -17.78
C MET A 1 10.00 1.06 -16.98
N SER A 2 10.83 0.51 -16.09
CA SER A 2 10.48 -0.67 -15.27
C SER A 2 9.82 -0.23 -13.97
N TYR A 3 8.72 -0.88 -13.59
CA TYR A 3 7.98 -0.55 -12.37
C TYR A 3 8.22 -1.59 -11.28
N GLU A 4 8.14 -1.16 -10.03
CA GLU A 4 8.26 -1.99 -8.83
C GLU A 4 7.26 -1.49 -7.77
N GLY A 5 6.73 -2.39 -6.95
CA GLY A 5 5.88 -2.05 -5.82
C GLY A 5 4.48 -2.68 -5.90
N ILE A 6 3.47 -1.91 -5.49
CA ILE A 6 2.07 -2.36 -5.44
C ILE A 6 1.49 -2.44 -6.85
N HIS A 7 0.81 -3.55 -7.17
CA HIS A 7 0.08 -3.72 -8.42
C HIS A 7 -1.10 -2.74 -8.54
N PRO A 8 -1.38 -2.12 -9.71
CA PRO A 8 -2.49 -1.17 -9.85
C PRO A 8 -3.83 -1.70 -9.32
N ALA A 9 -4.19 -2.94 -9.64
CA ALA A 9 -5.42 -3.55 -9.13
C ALA A 9 -5.44 -3.69 -7.59
N PHE A 10 -4.28 -3.89 -6.95
CA PHE A 10 -4.21 -3.96 -5.50
C PHE A 10 -4.24 -2.56 -4.86
N ALA A 11 -3.61 -1.57 -5.50
CA ALA A 11 -3.73 -0.18 -5.10
C ALA A 11 -5.19 0.28 -5.15
N GLU A 12 -5.94 -0.11 -6.18
CA GLU A 12 -7.37 0.20 -6.28
C GLU A 12 -8.17 -0.38 -5.11
N LEU A 13 -7.94 -1.65 -4.74
CA LEU A 13 -8.59 -2.24 -3.57
C LEU A 13 -8.26 -1.52 -2.25
N LEU A 14 -7.00 -1.13 -2.06
CA LEU A 14 -6.57 -0.38 -0.87
C LEU A 14 -7.19 1.02 -0.82
N LEU A 15 -7.42 1.65 -1.98
CA LEU A 15 -8.07 2.96 -2.10
C LEU A 15 -9.59 2.90 -1.92
N GLU A 16 -10.19 1.71 -1.84
CA GLU A 16 -11.60 1.52 -1.49
C GLU A 16 -11.85 1.37 0.02
N LEU A 17 -10.79 1.31 0.85
CA LEU A 17 -10.95 1.32 2.32
C LEU A 17 -11.74 2.54 2.80
N PRO A 18 -11.49 3.77 2.32
CA PRO A 18 -12.28 4.95 2.69
C PRO A 18 -13.74 4.90 2.22
N ASN A 19 -14.11 3.97 1.34
CA ASN A 19 -15.49 3.71 0.93
C ASN A 19 -16.13 2.54 1.70
N GLY A 20 -15.48 2.03 2.75
CA GLY A 20 -15.99 0.95 3.59
C GLY A 20 -15.65 -0.46 3.11
N SER A 21 -14.86 -0.61 2.04
CA SER A 21 -14.38 -1.93 1.62
C SER A 21 -13.32 -2.46 2.58
N SER A 22 -13.27 -3.77 2.80
CA SER A 22 -12.19 -4.43 3.55
C SER A 22 -11.28 -5.21 2.61
N VAL A 23 -10.02 -5.39 3.03
CA VAL A 23 -9.06 -6.22 2.31
C VAL A 23 -8.70 -7.42 3.17
N GLN A 24 -9.02 -8.61 2.67
CA GLN A 24 -8.77 -9.87 3.36
C GLN A 24 -7.56 -10.58 2.76
N ALA A 25 -6.67 -11.05 3.62
CA ALA A 25 -5.55 -11.89 3.20
C ALA A 25 -6.06 -13.23 2.60
N PRO A 26 -5.33 -13.85 1.65
CA PRO A 26 -5.71 -15.13 1.10
C PRO A 26 -5.48 -16.23 2.15
N THR A 27 -6.54 -16.93 2.55
CA THR A 27 -6.47 -17.99 3.58
C THR A 27 -5.69 -19.21 3.12
N ASP A 28 -5.64 -19.44 1.80
CA ASP A 28 -4.92 -20.53 1.15
C ASP A 28 -3.44 -20.23 0.88
N GLY A 29 -2.98 -19.04 1.30
CA GLY A 29 -1.60 -18.61 1.20
C GLY A 29 -1.29 -17.74 -0.02
N TRP A 30 -0.03 -17.37 -0.11
CA TRP A 30 0.53 -16.53 -1.16
C TRP A 30 1.27 -17.36 -2.19
N SER A 31 1.27 -16.88 -3.43
CA SER A 31 2.00 -17.49 -4.52
C SER A 31 3.05 -16.52 -5.06
N VAL A 32 4.31 -16.98 -5.06
CA VAL A 32 5.44 -16.26 -5.64
C VAL A 32 5.73 -16.81 -7.03
N LYS A 33 5.65 -15.93 -8.02
CA LYS A 33 5.78 -16.22 -9.45
C LYS A 33 7.04 -15.55 -10.02
N LEU A 34 7.56 -16.12 -11.10
CA LEU A 34 8.71 -15.63 -11.84
C LEU A 34 8.30 -15.21 -13.25
N TYR A 35 8.96 -14.18 -13.78
CA TYR A 35 8.60 -13.53 -15.04
C TYR A 35 9.86 -13.33 -15.90
N SER A 36 9.70 -13.48 -17.21
CA SER A 36 10.78 -13.33 -18.20
C SER A 36 11.04 -11.86 -18.57
N GLN A 37 10.12 -10.97 -18.19
CA GLN A 37 10.19 -9.54 -18.50
C GLN A 37 9.92 -8.69 -17.25
N LEU A 38 10.39 -7.44 -17.29
CA LEU A 38 10.04 -6.44 -16.29
C LEU A 38 8.57 -6.03 -16.43
N PHE A 39 7.95 -5.68 -15.31
CA PHE A 39 6.58 -5.17 -15.29
C PHE A 39 6.50 -3.74 -15.85
N ASN A 40 5.44 -3.48 -16.62
CA ASN A 40 5.10 -2.14 -17.11
C ASN A 40 4.25 -1.35 -16.09
N GLU A 41 3.89 -0.12 -16.46
CA GLU A 41 3.06 0.82 -15.66
C GLU A 41 1.72 0.22 -15.22
N SER A 42 1.13 -0.58 -16.11
CA SER A 42 -0.15 -1.25 -15.89
C SER A 42 -0.03 -2.53 -15.05
N GLY A 43 1.18 -2.88 -14.58
CA GLY A 43 1.42 -4.11 -13.82
C GLY A 43 1.40 -5.37 -14.67
N VAL A 44 1.61 -5.25 -15.99
CA VAL A 44 1.62 -6.39 -16.92
C VAL A 44 3.05 -6.86 -17.16
N SER A 45 3.26 -8.19 -17.13
CA SER A 45 4.49 -8.86 -17.53
C SER A 45 4.18 -10.27 -18.06
N VAL A 46 5.15 -10.91 -18.72
CA VAL A 46 5.07 -12.29 -19.21
C VAL A 46 5.54 -13.24 -18.12
N GLN A 47 4.60 -14.01 -17.54
CA GLN A 47 4.92 -15.04 -16.56
C GLN A 47 5.68 -16.18 -17.25
N LEU A 48 6.74 -16.68 -16.61
CA LEU A 48 7.40 -17.90 -17.05
C LEU A 48 6.44 -19.10 -16.92
N SER A 49 6.34 -19.90 -17.97
CA SER A 49 5.28 -20.90 -18.12
C SER A 49 5.32 -21.96 -17.02
N ALA A 50 4.20 -22.09 -16.30
CA ALA A 50 4.00 -23.14 -15.29
C ALA A 50 3.86 -24.56 -15.88
N ALA A 51 3.73 -24.68 -17.22
CA ALA A 51 3.70 -25.99 -17.89
C ALA A 51 5.07 -26.69 -17.84
N SER A 52 6.16 -25.91 -17.73
CA SER A 52 7.43 -26.40 -17.24
C SER A 52 7.32 -26.59 -15.73
N ALA A 53 7.46 -27.84 -15.26
CA ALA A 53 7.40 -28.17 -13.83
C ALA A 53 8.34 -27.29 -12.98
N GLY A 54 9.37 -26.69 -13.59
CA GLY A 54 10.32 -25.82 -12.94
C GLY A 54 9.79 -24.45 -12.48
N TYR A 55 8.86 -23.83 -13.22
CA TYR A 55 8.35 -22.50 -12.87
C TYR A 55 7.02 -22.53 -12.12
N ALA A 56 6.60 -23.70 -11.64
CA ALA A 56 5.44 -23.76 -10.77
C ALA A 56 5.65 -22.82 -9.58
N ALA A 57 4.63 -22.01 -9.29
CA ALA A 57 4.77 -20.92 -8.35
C ALA A 57 5.04 -21.44 -6.93
N ALA A 58 6.01 -20.85 -6.25
CA ALA A 58 6.31 -21.20 -4.87
C ALA A 58 5.19 -20.71 -3.94
N GLN A 59 4.79 -21.54 -2.99
CA GLN A 59 3.71 -21.23 -2.06
C GLN A 59 4.28 -20.80 -0.70
N ILE A 60 3.68 -19.79 -0.09
CA ILE A 60 4.06 -19.28 1.23
C ILE A 60 2.80 -19.13 2.07
N ALA A 61 2.86 -19.51 3.35
CA ALA A 61 1.74 -19.35 4.25
C ALA A 61 1.38 -17.86 4.44
N SER A 62 0.08 -17.55 4.49
CA SER A 62 -0.41 -16.23 4.88
C SER A 62 -0.46 -16.15 6.41
N SER A 63 0.71 -16.09 7.03
CA SER A 63 0.87 -16.15 8.50
C SER A 63 2.23 -15.61 8.94
N PRO A 64 2.43 -15.38 10.26
CA PRO A 64 3.76 -15.09 10.82
C PRO A 64 4.81 -16.19 10.59
N LEU A 65 4.42 -17.39 10.16
CA LEU A 65 5.35 -18.45 9.74
C LEU A 65 5.83 -18.29 8.30
N GLY A 66 5.07 -17.58 7.46
CA GLY A 66 5.45 -17.27 6.08
C GLY A 66 6.28 -15.98 5.99
N PHE A 67 5.89 -14.97 6.77
CA PHE A 67 6.49 -13.63 6.75
C PHE A 67 6.77 -13.09 8.15
N ASN A 68 7.92 -12.43 8.30
CA ASN A 68 8.26 -11.76 9.55
C ASN A 68 7.36 -10.54 9.77
N ASN A 69 7.34 -10.01 10.99
CA ASN A 69 6.62 -8.77 11.26
C ASN A 69 7.22 -7.62 10.44
N PRO A 70 6.37 -6.75 9.84
CA PRO A 70 6.87 -5.56 9.17
C PRO A 70 7.67 -4.68 10.13
N ALA A 71 8.84 -4.24 9.67
CA ALA A 71 9.72 -3.31 10.39
C ALA A 71 10.05 -2.14 9.47
N GLY A 72 9.51 -0.98 9.82
CA GLY A 72 9.32 0.10 8.85
C GLY A 72 8.59 -0.42 7.61
N ARG A 73 8.83 0.20 6.46
CA ARG A 73 8.14 -0.13 5.19
C ARG A 73 8.63 -1.42 4.51
N VAL A 74 9.04 -2.43 5.28
CA VAL A 74 9.64 -3.68 4.78
C VAL A 74 9.07 -4.88 5.53
N VAL A 75 8.79 -5.94 4.78
CA VAL A 75 8.57 -7.29 5.30
C VAL A 75 9.39 -8.29 4.50
N ASP A 76 9.83 -9.36 5.13
CA ASP A 76 10.60 -10.42 4.50
C ASP A 76 10.13 -11.82 4.89
N ASN A 77 10.59 -12.82 4.15
CA ASN A 77 10.17 -14.19 4.31
C ASN A 77 10.73 -14.82 5.61
N ALA A 78 9.84 -15.33 6.45
CA ALA A 78 10.16 -16.04 7.69
C ALA A 78 10.53 -17.52 7.49
N THR A 79 10.34 -18.04 6.28
CA THR A 79 10.74 -19.39 5.87
C THR A 79 11.38 -19.37 4.48
N PRO A 80 12.30 -20.29 4.16
CA PRO A 80 12.86 -20.38 2.82
C PRO A 80 11.78 -20.59 1.76
N ILE A 81 11.83 -19.81 0.68
CA ILE A 81 10.93 -19.97 -0.46
C ILE A 81 11.60 -20.90 -1.45
N LEU A 82 11.00 -22.04 -1.72
CA LEU A 82 11.58 -23.08 -2.58
C LEU A 82 10.72 -23.23 -3.83
N PHE A 83 11.35 -23.04 -4.98
CA PHE A 83 10.75 -23.43 -6.27
C PHE A 83 10.98 -24.92 -6.50
N PRO A 84 10.27 -25.54 -7.46
CA PRO A 84 10.52 -26.91 -7.90
C PRO A 84 11.98 -27.13 -8.34
N ILE A 85 12.42 -28.38 -8.42
CA ILE A 85 13.72 -28.70 -9.01
C ILE A 85 13.59 -28.63 -10.53
N ASN A 86 14.63 -28.12 -11.21
CA ASN A 86 14.77 -28.28 -12.65
C ASN A 86 14.93 -29.76 -12.97
N SER A 87 13.83 -30.41 -13.35
CA SER A 87 13.78 -31.82 -13.72
C SER A 87 14.32 -32.09 -15.13
N SER A 88 14.69 -31.05 -15.89
CA SER A 88 15.42 -31.24 -17.14
C SER A 88 16.79 -31.83 -16.85
N VAL A 89 17.27 -32.68 -17.76
CA VAL A 89 18.57 -33.35 -17.67
C VAL A 89 19.71 -32.51 -18.27
N ASP A 90 19.40 -31.63 -19.23
CA ASP A 90 20.40 -30.90 -20.02
C ASP A 90 20.05 -29.42 -20.23
N THR A 91 18.80 -29.02 -20.00
CA THR A 91 18.32 -27.70 -20.37
C THR A 91 18.16 -26.81 -19.13
N PRO A 92 18.94 -25.72 -18.99
CA PRO A 92 18.70 -24.72 -17.97
C PRO A 92 17.32 -24.08 -18.15
N TRP A 93 16.76 -23.61 -17.05
CA TRP A 93 15.61 -22.73 -17.06
C TRP A 93 15.93 -21.42 -17.81
N GLU A 94 14.98 -20.96 -18.64
CA GLU A 94 14.88 -19.56 -19.07
C GLU A 94 15.12 -18.58 -17.90
N THR A 95 15.82 -17.51 -18.18
CA THR A 95 16.23 -16.52 -17.17
C THR A 95 15.03 -15.77 -16.63
N ALA A 96 14.77 -15.90 -15.33
CA ALA A 96 13.84 -15.02 -14.62
C ALA A 96 14.46 -13.64 -14.42
N ILE A 97 13.71 -12.58 -14.69
CA ILE A 97 14.17 -11.19 -14.56
C ILE A 97 13.31 -10.42 -13.55
N ALA A 98 12.08 -10.86 -13.30
CA ALA A 98 11.18 -10.25 -12.33
C ALA A 98 10.44 -11.31 -11.49
N THR A 99 9.90 -10.85 -10.37
CA THR A 99 9.11 -11.68 -9.45
C THR A 99 7.87 -10.93 -8.99
N ALA A 100 6.81 -11.67 -8.68
CA ALA A 100 5.60 -11.11 -8.11
C ALA A 100 5.00 -12.04 -7.07
N ILE A 101 4.25 -11.46 -6.15
CA ILE A 101 3.49 -12.15 -5.12
C ILE A 101 2.03 -11.71 -5.18
N GLY A 102 1.13 -12.68 -5.10
CA GLY A 102 -0.31 -12.45 -5.03
C GLY A 102 -1.03 -13.70 -4.57
N LYS A 103 -2.34 -13.73 -4.73
CA LYS A 103 -3.13 -14.91 -4.33
C LYS A 103 -2.70 -16.14 -5.12
N LYS A 104 -2.89 -17.31 -4.52
CA LYS A 104 -2.72 -18.59 -5.20
C LYS A 104 -3.71 -18.72 -6.36
N ALA A 105 -3.30 -19.40 -7.43
CA ALA A 105 -4.17 -19.71 -8.56
C ALA A 105 -5.36 -20.56 -8.08
N GLY A 106 -6.58 -20.17 -8.46
CA GLY A 106 -7.81 -20.82 -7.99
C GLY A 106 -8.23 -20.44 -6.56
N SER A 107 -7.54 -19.50 -5.91
CA SER A 107 -7.96 -18.95 -4.61
C SER A 107 -9.32 -18.26 -4.73
N THR A 108 -10.17 -18.46 -3.72
CA THR A 108 -11.46 -17.76 -3.57
C THR A 108 -11.29 -16.32 -3.06
N SER A 109 -10.07 -15.90 -2.73
CA SER A 109 -9.77 -14.52 -2.33
C SER A 109 -10.15 -13.51 -3.42
N THR A 110 -10.71 -12.38 -2.99
CA THR A 110 -11.04 -11.23 -3.85
C THR A 110 -9.82 -10.40 -4.23
N LEU A 111 -8.64 -10.71 -3.67
CA LEU A 111 -7.39 -10.07 -4.07
C LEU A 111 -7.09 -10.30 -5.57
N PRO A 112 -6.33 -9.39 -6.19
CA PRO A 112 -5.81 -9.63 -7.53
C PRO A 112 -4.79 -10.77 -7.53
N GLU A 113 -4.58 -11.38 -8.70
CA GLU A 113 -3.58 -12.44 -8.88
C GLU A 113 -2.14 -11.99 -8.56
N ILE A 114 -1.89 -10.68 -8.66
CA ILE A 114 -0.64 -10.03 -8.31
C ILE A 114 -0.97 -8.84 -7.40
N CYS A 115 -0.37 -8.83 -6.21
CA CYS A 115 -0.50 -7.75 -5.23
C CYS A 115 0.76 -6.87 -5.21
N PHE A 116 1.94 -7.51 -5.24
CA PHE A 116 3.23 -6.84 -5.27
C PHE A 116 4.12 -7.44 -6.35
N PHE A 117 4.95 -6.61 -6.97
CA PHE A 117 5.89 -7.05 -8.00
C PHE A 117 7.20 -6.27 -7.93
N GLY A 118 8.27 -6.87 -8.43
CA GLY A 118 9.60 -6.27 -8.43
C GLY A 118 10.54 -6.94 -9.41
N LYS A 119 11.73 -6.36 -9.57
CA LYS A 119 12.80 -6.94 -10.37
C LYS A 119 13.70 -7.86 -9.54
N LEU A 120 14.42 -8.73 -10.22
CA LEU A 120 15.58 -9.42 -9.67
C LEU A 120 16.83 -8.58 -9.97
N ASP A 121 17.73 -8.42 -8.99
CA ASP A 121 18.97 -7.65 -9.17
C ASP A 121 19.89 -8.26 -10.23
N THR A 122 19.81 -9.57 -10.42
CA THR A 122 20.49 -10.30 -11.49
C THR A 122 19.51 -11.33 -12.04
N GLY A 123 19.44 -11.41 -13.36
CA GLY A 123 18.65 -12.44 -14.02
C GLY A 123 19.08 -13.83 -13.55
N TRP A 124 18.12 -14.69 -13.27
CA TRP A 124 18.38 -15.99 -12.65
C TRP A 124 17.91 -17.14 -13.55
N SER A 125 18.87 -17.90 -14.08
CA SER A 125 18.66 -19.20 -14.73
C SER A 125 19.11 -20.34 -13.81
N VAL A 126 18.39 -21.46 -13.81
CA VAL A 126 18.67 -22.62 -12.94
C VAL A 126 19.10 -23.82 -13.78
N ALA A 127 20.30 -24.34 -13.50
CA ALA A 127 20.84 -25.53 -14.17
C ALA A 127 20.03 -26.81 -13.83
N PRO A 128 20.09 -27.85 -14.68
CA PRO A 128 19.59 -29.19 -14.38
C PRO A 128 19.89 -29.67 -12.96
N GLY A 129 18.92 -30.30 -12.29
CA GLY A 129 19.06 -30.84 -10.94
C GLY A 129 19.06 -29.83 -9.80
N ASN A 130 19.06 -28.53 -10.08
CA ASN A 130 19.03 -27.47 -9.08
C ASN A 130 17.64 -26.83 -8.95
N ARG A 131 17.44 -25.99 -7.93
CA ARG A 131 16.21 -25.18 -7.77
C ARG A 131 16.55 -23.75 -7.43
N LEU A 132 15.64 -22.84 -7.78
CA LEU A 132 15.65 -21.48 -7.25
C LEU A 132 15.20 -21.51 -5.78
N ARG A 133 15.90 -20.77 -4.92
CA ARG A 133 15.50 -20.61 -3.52
C ARG A 133 15.76 -19.21 -3.01
N TYR A 134 14.81 -18.62 -2.30
CA TYR A 134 15.10 -17.48 -1.44
C TYR A 134 15.40 -17.99 -0.03
N PRO A 135 16.63 -17.81 0.50
CA PRO A 135 16.89 -18.08 1.90
C PRO A 135 16.03 -17.21 2.82
N LEU A 136 16.00 -17.54 4.11
CA LEU A 136 15.38 -16.73 5.15
C LEU A 136 15.81 -15.25 5.04
N ASN A 137 14.87 -14.32 5.16
CA ASN A 137 15.08 -12.86 5.14
C ASN A 137 15.70 -12.30 3.84
N ARG A 138 15.67 -13.05 2.73
CA ARG A 138 16.24 -12.62 1.45
C ARG A 138 15.20 -12.20 0.42
N PHE A 139 13.97 -12.69 0.51
CA PHE A 139 12.85 -12.17 -0.26
C PHE A 139 12.19 -11.04 0.52
N LYS A 140 12.28 -9.81 0.02
CA LYS A 140 11.79 -8.61 0.69
C LYS A 140 10.70 -7.95 -0.13
N VAL A 141 9.55 -7.71 0.49
CA VAL A 141 8.53 -6.82 -0.04
C VAL A 141 8.70 -5.47 0.66
N ARG A 142 8.98 -4.43 -0.12
CA ARG A 142 9.24 -3.10 0.40
C ARG A 142 8.32 -2.09 -0.25
N MET A 143 7.71 -1.25 0.57
CA MET A 143 6.99 -0.06 0.12
C MET A 143 7.99 1.11 0.08
N HIS A 144 8.91 1.11 -0.88
CA HIS A 144 9.69 2.32 -1.20
C HIS A 144 8.68 3.42 -1.60
N SER A 145 8.73 4.70 -1.26
CA SER A 145 9.58 5.59 -0.45
C SER A 145 9.14 7.00 -0.90
N THR A 146 8.80 7.94 0.00
CA THR A 146 8.64 9.40 -0.23
C THR A 146 7.58 9.95 -1.19
N THR A 147 7.12 9.20 -2.21
CA THR A 147 6.13 9.68 -3.19
C THR A 147 4.70 9.20 -2.91
N THR A 148 4.57 8.18 -2.07
CA THR A 148 3.27 7.66 -1.68
C THR A 148 2.76 8.45 -0.50
N ALA A 149 1.59 9.05 -0.68
CA ALA A 149 0.84 9.86 0.28
C ALA A 149 0.27 9.01 1.43
N ILE A 150 1.07 8.10 2.00
CA ILE A 150 0.73 7.18 3.10
C ILE A 150 1.81 7.21 4.17
N SER A 151 1.44 6.99 5.44
CA SER A 151 2.40 6.89 6.56
C SER A 151 3.14 5.56 6.62
N GLU A 152 4.21 5.54 7.41
CA GLU A 152 4.88 4.29 7.76
C GLU A 152 3.95 3.32 8.49
N GLU A 153 3.11 3.84 9.39
CA GLU A 153 2.13 3.04 10.13
C GLU A 153 1.16 2.33 9.18
N PHE A 154 0.61 3.06 8.21
CA PHE A 154 -0.33 2.45 7.26
C PHE A 154 0.37 1.52 6.27
N ALA A 155 1.59 1.82 5.85
CA ALA A 155 2.42 0.88 5.10
C ALA A 155 2.62 -0.45 5.85
N ASN A 156 2.86 -0.40 7.16
CA ASN A 156 2.98 -1.61 7.99
C ASN A 156 1.67 -2.40 8.01
N ASN A 157 0.52 -1.71 8.12
CA ASN A 157 -0.79 -2.37 8.08
C ASN A 157 -1.06 -3.05 6.73
N ILE A 158 -0.67 -2.43 5.60
CA ILE A 158 -0.73 -3.06 4.28
C ILE A 158 0.17 -4.30 4.21
N LEU A 159 1.40 -4.22 4.72
CA LEU A 159 2.34 -5.34 4.69
C LEU A 159 1.92 -6.49 5.62
N LYS A 160 1.22 -6.21 6.73
CA LYS A 160 0.66 -7.25 7.62
C LYS A 160 -0.36 -8.15 6.92
N ILE A 161 -0.95 -7.74 5.80
CA ILE A 161 -1.81 -8.60 4.98
C ILE A 161 -1.05 -9.87 4.56
N LEU A 162 0.25 -9.78 4.30
CA LEU A 162 1.09 -10.94 3.97
C LEU A 162 1.18 -11.95 5.12
N GLN A 163 1.01 -11.50 6.37
CA GLN A 163 0.97 -12.34 7.57
C GLN A 163 -0.44 -12.84 7.91
N GLY A 164 -1.42 -12.70 7.00
CA GLY A 164 -2.80 -13.13 7.24
C GLY A 164 -3.68 -12.10 7.94
N ALA A 165 -3.17 -10.89 8.24
CA ALA A 165 -4.00 -9.86 8.84
C ALA A 165 -5.02 -9.30 7.84
N ALA A 166 -6.22 -8.99 8.32
CA ALA A 166 -7.18 -8.21 7.56
C ALA A 166 -6.88 -6.71 7.69
N LEU A 167 -7.16 -5.96 6.63
CA LEU A 167 -7.19 -4.51 6.67
C LEU A 167 -8.65 -4.06 6.59
N ASN A 168 -9.19 -3.71 7.75
CA ASN A 168 -10.59 -3.29 7.90
C ASN A 168 -10.65 -1.76 8.03
N PRO A 169 -11.59 -1.10 7.33
CA PRO A 169 -11.77 0.33 7.49
C PRO A 169 -12.38 0.65 8.86
N PRO A 170 -12.06 1.81 9.45
CA PRO A 170 -12.82 2.33 10.59
C PRO A 170 -14.24 2.70 10.14
N ASN A 171 -15.14 2.96 11.08
CA ASN A 171 -16.49 3.48 10.76
C ASN A 171 -16.43 4.85 10.06
N SER A 172 -15.38 5.62 10.34
CA SER A 172 -15.12 6.90 9.71
C SER A 172 -13.63 7.19 9.72
N PHE A 173 -13.17 7.84 8.67
CA PHE A 173 -11.91 8.54 8.69
C PHE A 173 -12.11 9.97 9.19
N TYR A 174 -11.03 10.63 9.57
CA TYR A 174 -11.04 11.99 10.07
C TYR A 174 -9.97 12.81 9.37
N VAL A 175 -10.31 13.98 8.85
CA VAL A 175 -9.37 14.88 8.18
C VAL A 175 -8.81 15.86 9.19
N GLY A 176 -7.49 15.87 9.35
CA GLY A 176 -6.74 16.86 10.11
C GLY A 176 -5.92 17.75 9.18
N LEU A 177 -5.64 18.99 9.62
CA LEU A 177 -4.79 19.95 8.91
C LEU A 177 -3.42 20.02 9.57
N GLY A 178 -2.38 20.18 8.76
CA GLY A 178 -1.00 20.24 9.21
C GLY A 178 -0.31 21.56 8.89
N SER A 179 0.60 21.95 9.77
CA SER A 179 1.43 23.16 9.66
C SER A 179 2.77 22.92 8.96
N GLN A 180 3.13 21.66 8.74
CA GLN A 180 4.39 21.24 8.15
C GLN A 180 4.17 20.53 6.82
N ILE A 181 5.18 20.54 5.96
CA ILE A 181 5.20 19.65 4.78
C ILE A 181 5.39 18.22 5.31
N PRO A 182 4.57 17.24 4.87
CA PRO A 182 4.65 15.91 5.43
C PRO A 182 6.03 15.28 5.28
N ASP A 183 6.53 14.64 6.34
CA ASP A 183 7.77 13.87 6.28
C ASP A 183 7.54 12.41 5.83
N SER A 184 8.61 11.62 5.72
CA SER A 184 8.52 10.21 5.30
C SER A 184 7.79 9.30 6.30
N THR A 185 7.67 9.72 7.56
CA THR A 185 6.94 8.98 8.60
C THR A 185 5.43 9.29 8.56
N GLY A 186 5.06 10.39 7.91
CA GLY A 186 3.72 10.92 7.84
C GLY A 186 3.42 11.95 8.92
N ASP A 187 4.45 12.54 9.54
CA ASP A 187 4.25 13.71 10.38
C ASP A 187 3.92 14.93 9.53
N ILE A 188 2.81 15.58 9.86
CA ILE A 188 2.33 16.78 9.17
C ILE A 188 2.39 18.02 10.09
N GLY A 189 2.84 17.86 11.33
CA GLY A 189 2.73 18.88 12.37
C GLY A 189 1.28 19.31 12.56
N GLU A 190 0.41 18.35 12.94
CA GLU A 190 -1.04 18.54 13.03
C GLU A 190 -1.39 19.78 13.88
N ILE A 191 -2.27 20.63 13.35
CA ILE A 191 -2.72 21.84 14.01
C ILE A 191 -3.79 21.45 15.02
N THR A 192 -3.38 21.32 16.30
CA THR A 192 -4.26 20.86 17.37
C THR A 192 -5.38 21.82 17.72
N GLY A 193 -5.23 23.11 17.37
CA GLY A 193 -6.25 24.14 17.59
C GLY A 193 -7.56 23.95 16.82
N LEU A 194 -7.57 23.13 15.76
CA LEU A 194 -8.79 22.71 15.06
C LEU A 194 -9.12 21.26 15.39
N PRO A 195 -10.40 20.86 15.48
CA PRO A 195 -10.76 19.45 15.56
C PRO A 195 -10.56 18.77 14.20
N ARG A 196 -10.48 17.43 14.20
CA ARG A 196 -10.52 16.67 12.94
C ARG A 196 -11.97 16.58 12.43
N ILE A 197 -12.14 16.59 11.11
CA ILE A 197 -13.46 16.53 10.46
C ILE A 197 -13.77 15.11 10.02
N GLN A 198 -14.92 14.60 10.45
CA GLN A 198 -15.34 13.23 10.15
C GLN A 198 -15.72 13.06 8.67
N VAL A 199 -15.26 11.97 8.07
CA VAL A 199 -15.64 11.49 6.75
C VAL A 199 -16.11 10.04 6.90
N PRO A 200 -17.42 9.77 6.76
CA PRO A 200 -17.95 8.41 6.88
C PRO A 200 -17.32 7.46 5.86
N CYS A 201 -17.02 6.23 6.30
CA CYS A 201 -16.50 5.17 5.42
C CYS A 201 -17.65 4.45 4.73
N VAL A 202 -18.29 5.13 3.77
CA VAL A 202 -19.45 4.61 3.03
C VAL A 202 -19.21 4.71 1.53
N ALA A 203 -19.89 3.86 0.76
CA ALA A 203 -19.79 3.85 -0.69
C ALA A 203 -20.07 5.26 -1.26
N GLY A 204 -19.16 5.73 -2.11
CA GLY A 204 -19.27 7.04 -2.77
C GLY A 204 -18.80 8.23 -1.93
N ALA A 205 -18.30 8.03 -0.71
CA ALA A 205 -17.62 9.10 0.04
C ALA A 205 -16.33 9.57 -0.67
N TRP A 206 -15.72 8.66 -1.43
CA TRP A 206 -14.56 8.89 -2.26
C TRP A 206 -14.81 8.38 -3.68
N VAL A 207 -14.41 9.18 -4.67
CA VAL A 207 -14.62 8.87 -6.10
C VAL A 207 -13.29 8.73 -6.83
N SER A 208 -13.30 8.00 -7.95
CA SER A 208 -12.14 7.85 -8.83
C SER A 208 -11.54 9.20 -9.20
N GLY A 209 -10.26 9.39 -8.93
CA GLY A 209 -9.52 10.55 -9.41
C GLY A 209 -9.14 10.42 -10.89
N GLY A 210 -8.41 11.40 -11.42
CA GLY A 210 -7.91 11.37 -12.80
C GLY A 210 -6.86 10.29 -13.10
N MET A 211 -6.47 9.46 -12.12
CA MET A 211 -5.50 8.37 -12.28
C MET A 211 -5.90 7.15 -11.43
N VAL A 212 -5.56 5.94 -11.89
CA VAL A 212 -5.86 4.59 -11.34
C VAL A 212 -5.31 4.36 -9.92
N ARG A 213 -4.58 5.31 -9.34
CA ARG A 213 -4.06 5.21 -7.97
C ARG A 213 -4.42 6.41 -7.12
N LYS A 214 -5.56 7.03 -7.45
CA LYS A 214 -6.05 8.22 -6.76
C LYS A 214 -7.54 8.14 -6.52
N ARG A 215 -7.94 8.67 -5.37
CA ARG A 215 -9.34 8.95 -5.02
C ARG A 215 -9.47 10.37 -4.55
N GLN A 216 -10.61 10.99 -4.81
CA GLN A 216 -10.92 12.34 -4.37
C GLN A 216 -12.13 12.33 -3.45
N ASN A 217 -12.19 13.27 -2.51
CA ASN A 217 -13.37 13.44 -1.66
C ASN A 217 -14.59 13.81 -2.50
N ALA A 218 -15.72 13.14 -2.27
CA ALA A 218 -16.96 13.45 -2.98
C ALA A 218 -17.69 14.66 -2.39
N ASN A 219 -17.53 14.91 -1.09
CA ASN A 219 -18.30 15.91 -0.35
C ASN A 219 -17.43 17.11 0.04
N VAL A 220 -18.08 18.26 0.22
CA VAL A 220 -17.47 19.44 0.86
C VAL A 220 -17.21 19.12 2.33
N LEU A 221 -16.03 19.49 2.83
CA LEU A 221 -15.65 19.35 4.23
C LEU A 221 -15.41 20.73 4.83
N GLU A 222 -16.10 21.01 5.93
CA GLU A 222 -16.05 22.31 6.59
C GLU A 222 -15.44 22.15 7.98
N PHE A 223 -14.42 22.95 8.27
CA PHE A 223 -13.87 23.06 9.61
C PHE A 223 -14.60 24.16 10.37
N PRO A 224 -14.68 24.05 11.71
CA PRO A 224 -15.09 25.16 12.55
C PRO A 224 -14.26 26.42 12.30
N GLU A 225 -14.80 27.56 12.73
CA GLU A 225 -14.11 28.84 12.72
C GLU A 225 -12.72 28.74 13.36
N ALA A 226 -11.74 29.35 12.69
CA ALA A 226 -10.36 29.32 13.12
C ALA A 226 -10.19 30.12 14.44
N PRO A 227 -9.57 29.53 15.47
CA PRO A 227 -9.18 30.27 16.66
C PRO A 227 -8.12 31.32 16.32
N ALA A 228 -7.95 32.31 17.20
CA ALA A 228 -6.90 33.30 17.07
C ALA A 228 -5.51 32.64 16.95
N ASN A 229 -4.68 33.17 16.05
CA ASN A 229 -3.29 32.74 15.80
C ASN A 229 -3.12 31.32 15.25
N LEU A 230 -4.01 30.86 14.37
CA LEU A 230 -3.83 29.58 13.69
C LEU A 230 -2.53 29.56 12.86
N PRO A 231 -1.68 28.52 12.97
CA PRO A 231 -0.55 28.33 12.07
C PRO A 231 -0.99 28.24 10.60
N LYS A 232 -0.08 28.56 9.68
CA LYS A 232 -0.34 28.36 8.24
C LYS A 232 -0.61 26.88 7.95
N VAL A 233 -1.65 26.60 7.17
CA VAL A 233 -1.94 25.24 6.71
C VAL A 233 -1.10 24.94 5.47
N LYS A 234 -0.33 23.85 5.55
CA LYS A 234 0.57 23.37 4.49
C LYS A 234 0.24 21.96 4.01
N SER A 235 -0.58 21.23 4.76
CA SER A 235 -0.83 19.81 4.54
C SER A 235 -2.14 19.37 5.17
N PHE A 236 -2.52 18.14 4.85
CA PHE A 236 -3.63 17.43 5.48
C PHE A 236 -3.23 15.99 5.78
N GLY A 237 -3.95 15.37 6.71
CA GLY A 237 -3.85 13.95 7.03
C GLY A 237 -5.23 13.32 7.16
N LEU A 238 -5.35 12.05 6.79
CA LEU A 238 -6.54 11.23 6.97
C LEU A 238 -6.28 10.19 8.07
N TYR A 239 -6.97 10.32 9.19
CA TYR A 239 -6.75 9.56 10.43
C TYR A 239 -7.88 8.55 10.66
N ALA A 240 -7.56 7.42 11.29
CA ALA A 240 -8.57 6.45 11.70
C ALA A 240 -9.31 6.82 13.00
N GLU A 241 -8.80 7.82 13.73
CA GLU A 241 -9.28 8.21 15.05
C GLU A 241 -9.75 9.66 15.09
N PRO A 242 -10.83 9.96 15.84
CA PRO A 242 -11.26 11.33 16.08
C PRO A 242 -10.22 12.09 16.92
N ARG A 243 -10.28 13.42 16.88
CA ARG A 243 -9.54 14.26 17.84
C ARG A 243 -10.29 15.57 18.07
N ALA A 244 -10.52 15.90 19.34
CA ALA A 244 -11.06 17.19 19.73
C ALA A 244 -10.01 18.32 19.64
N ALA A 245 -10.46 19.56 19.50
CA ALA A 245 -9.57 20.72 19.55
C ALA A 245 -8.82 20.78 20.89
N GLY A 246 -7.52 21.07 20.85
CA GLY A 246 -6.65 21.15 22.02
C GLY A 246 -6.17 19.81 22.58
N ALA A 247 -6.65 18.67 22.08
CA ALA A 247 -6.16 17.35 22.51
C ALA A 247 -4.73 17.09 22.02
N THR A 248 -3.93 16.40 22.84
CA THR A 248 -2.51 16.10 22.59
C THR A 248 -2.25 14.71 22.02
N GLU A 249 -3.28 14.05 21.49
CA GLU A 249 -3.13 12.71 20.91
C GLU A 249 -2.19 12.73 19.69
N ILE A 250 -1.31 11.74 19.63
CA ILE A 250 -0.24 11.63 18.61
C ILE A 250 -0.50 10.39 17.74
N SER A 251 -1.71 10.27 17.17
CA SER A 251 -1.93 9.31 16.09
C SER A 251 -1.31 9.84 14.80
N LYS A 252 -0.74 8.94 13.98
CA LYS A 252 -0.26 9.30 12.64
C LYS A 252 -1.38 9.10 11.63
N PRO A 253 -1.47 9.94 10.60
CA PRO A 253 -2.50 9.76 9.57
C PRO A 253 -2.18 8.52 8.74
N TRP A 254 -3.19 7.84 8.19
CA TRP A 254 -3.00 6.75 7.23
C TRP A 254 -2.56 7.28 5.86
N TRP A 255 -3.21 8.36 5.40
CA TRP A 255 -2.82 9.11 4.22
C TRP A 255 -2.49 10.55 4.55
N PHE A 256 -1.59 11.17 3.80
CA PHE A 256 -1.28 12.59 3.96
C PHE A 256 -0.97 13.24 2.63
N GLY A 257 -1.19 14.56 2.55
CA GLY A 257 -0.87 15.32 1.37
C GLY A 257 -0.45 16.74 1.70
N LYS A 258 0.16 17.42 0.72
CA LYS A 258 0.50 18.84 0.81
C LYS A 258 -0.59 19.68 0.16
N SER A 259 -0.82 20.88 0.69
CA SER A 259 -1.67 21.87 0.03
C SER A 259 -0.97 22.39 -1.23
N ALA A 260 -1.75 22.80 -2.24
CA ALA A 260 -1.21 23.41 -3.45
C ALA A 260 -0.58 24.78 -3.19
N ALA A 261 -1.08 25.50 -2.18
CA ALA A 261 -0.55 26.74 -1.68
C ALA A 261 -0.69 26.78 -0.16
N GLU A 262 0.26 27.40 0.52
CA GLU A 262 0.12 27.71 1.95
C GLU A 262 -1.11 28.60 2.14
N LYS A 263 -1.92 28.29 3.15
CA LYS A 263 -3.11 29.08 3.50
C LYS A 263 -2.89 29.75 4.86
N ILE A 264 -3.11 31.05 4.89
CA ILE A 264 -3.09 31.88 6.10
C ILE A 264 -4.56 32.14 6.45
N TYR A 265 -4.90 31.96 7.72
CA TYR A 265 -6.25 32.17 8.23
C TYR A 265 -6.20 33.19 9.36
N TYR A 266 -7.21 34.06 9.38
CA TYR A 266 -7.46 35.01 10.45
C TYR A 266 -8.50 34.44 11.43
N GLU A 267 -8.64 35.08 12.58
CA GLU A 267 -9.69 34.74 13.55
C GLU A 267 -11.07 34.77 12.87
N GLN A 268 -11.91 33.77 13.16
CA GLN A 268 -13.25 33.56 12.57
C GLN A 268 -13.28 33.11 11.10
N ASP A 269 -12.13 32.97 10.41
CA ASP A 269 -12.13 32.36 9.07
C ASP A 269 -12.54 30.89 9.15
N MET A 270 -13.34 30.42 8.19
CA MET A 270 -13.65 28.99 8.02
C MET A 270 -12.76 28.35 6.97
N VAL A 271 -12.26 27.14 7.27
CA VAL A 271 -11.57 26.30 6.28
C VAL A 271 -12.57 25.39 5.58
N ILE A 272 -12.66 25.52 4.26
CA ILE A 272 -13.53 24.67 3.43
C ILE A 272 -12.68 23.90 2.42
N ILE A 273 -12.80 22.59 2.43
CA ILE A 273 -12.28 21.70 1.38
C ILE A 273 -13.43 21.37 0.45
N LEU A 274 -13.38 21.88 -0.78
CA LEU A 274 -14.41 21.60 -1.79
C LEU A 274 -14.41 20.13 -2.20
N SER A 275 -15.51 19.66 -2.78
CA SER A 275 -15.55 18.36 -3.48
C SER A 275 -14.45 18.28 -4.54
N GLY A 276 -13.74 17.16 -4.59
CA GLY A 276 -12.57 16.97 -5.45
C GLY A 276 -11.29 17.69 -4.99
N GLY A 277 -11.36 18.53 -3.95
CA GLY A 277 -10.28 19.38 -3.46
C GLY A 277 -9.21 18.65 -2.63
N MET A 278 -9.49 17.43 -2.19
CA MET A 278 -8.58 16.55 -1.47
C MET A 278 -8.40 15.24 -2.23
N VAL A 279 -7.15 14.77 -2.33
CA VAL A 279 -6.80 13.57 -3.09
C VAL A 279 -5.94 12.63 -2.25
N VAL A 280 -6.36 11.38 -2.10
CA VAL A 280 -5.56 10.29 -1.52
C VAL A 280 -5.03 9.39 -2.64
N GLY A 281 -3.85 8.80 -2.46
CA GLY A 281 -3.23 7.96 -3.49
C GLY A 281 -2.14 7.01 -2.99
N LEU A 282 -1.76 6.06 -3.85
CA LEU A 282 -0.81 4.97 -3.60
C LEU A 282 0.24 4.80 -4.70
#